data_AF-A0ABD3XZZ6-F1
#
_entry.id   AF-A0ABD3XZZ6-F1
#
_cell.length_a   1.000
_cell.length_b   1.000
_cell.length_c   1.000
_cell.angle_alpha   90.00
_cell.angle_beta   90.00
_cell.angle_gamma   90.00
#
_symmetry.space_group_name_H-M   'P 1'
#
loop_
_entity.id
_entity.type
_entity.pdbx_description
1 polymer ?
#
loop_
_entity_poly.entity_id
_entity_poly.type
_entity_poly.pdbx_seq_one_letter_code
_entity_poly.pdbx_strand_id
1 'polypeptide(L)'
;TTSATITTIAAASQQAQCNAGYTLYPGPGRRFCFRYVTIARSWDAAQTACQMENANLPVLDNDSLIPFSEVLIQQFPGVGSSWLRAKTDGNLNARYTDGSAIAPNSPLWVAGTPNTPDDCIVLVFFPQGANLADLS
;
A
#
# COMPACT_ATOMS: atom_id res chain seq x y z
N THR A 1 16.08 -4.49 -9.32
CA THR A 1 14.89 -4.89 -8.55
C THR A 1 13.69 -4.25 -9.18
N THR A 2 12.72 -5.03 -9.62
CA THR A 2 11.59 -4.54 -10.43
C THR A 2 10.38 -4.37 -9.52
N SER A 3 10.05 -3.13 -9.16
CA SER A 3 8.90 -2.83 -8.29
C SER A 3 7.64 -2.61 -9.13
N ALA A 4 6.50 -3.13 -8.67
CA ALA A 4 5.21 -2.96 -9.30
C ALA A 4 4.35 -1.93 -8.54
N THR A 5 3.23 -1.49 -9.12
CA THR A 5 2.48 -0.32 -8.65
C THR A 5 1.05 -0.70 -8.23
N ILE A 6 0.65 -0.53 -6.96
CA ILE A 6 -0.78 -0.60 -6.59
C ILE A 6 -1.37 0.77 -6.65
N THR A 7 -2.45 0.86 -7.43
CA THR A 7 -3.33 2.01 -7.40
C THR A 7 -4.46 1.68 -6.44
N THR A 8 -4.71 2.54 -5.46
CA THR A 8 -6.01 2.50 -4.78
C THR A 8 -6.83 3.69 -5.22
N ILE A 9 -8.13 3.67 -4.97
CA ILE A 9 -8.87 4.92 -4.87
C ILE A 9 -9.01 5.14 -3.37
N ALA A 10 -8.44 6.23 -2.85
CA ALA A 10 -8.96 6.76 -1.59
C ALA A 10 -10.44 7.05 -1.85
N ALA A 11 -11.31 6.28 -1.19
CA ALA A 11 -12.73 6.25 -1.45
C ALA A 11 -13.32 7.67 -1.52
N ALA A 12 -13.68 8.12 -2.72
CA ALA A 12 -14.66 9.17 -2.88
C ALA A 12 -16.03 8.50 -2.91
N SER A 13 -16.73 8.61 -1.76
CA SER A 13 -18.16 8.40 -1.54
C SER A 13 -18.73 6.99 -1.76
N GLN A 14 -19.13 6.33 -0.67
CA GLN A 14 -20.40 5.58 -0.46
C GLN A 14 -21.07 4.80 -1.61
N GLN A 15 -20.39 4.41 -2.69
CA GLN A 15 -20.98 3.58 -3.72
C GLN A 15 -20.93 2.13 -3.26
N ALA A 16 -22.10 1.50 -3.17
CA ALA A 16 -22.24 0.07 -2.83
C ALA A 16 -21.55 -0.87 -3.86
N GLN A 17 -20.97 -0.31 -4.92
CA GLN A 17 -20.30 -0.98 -6.05
C GLN A 17 -19.07 -0.17 -6.46
N CYS A 18 -17.96 -0.85 -6.78
CA CYS A 18 -16.75 -0.20 -7.28
C CYS A 18 -16.86 0.12 -8.78
N ASN A 19 -16.14 1.14 -9.24
CA ASN A 19 -16.00 1.43 -10.67
C ASN A 19 -15.45 0.21 -11.44
N ALA A 20 -15.76 0.12 -12.73
CA ALA A 20 -15.26 -0.97 -13.57
C ALA A 20 -13.72 -1.07 -13.50
N GLY A 21 -13.21 -2.28 -13.26
CA GLY A 21 -11.78 -2.54 -13.08
C GLY A 21 -11.25 -2.33 -11.65
N TYR A 22 -12.10 -1.92 -10.70
CA TYR A 22 -11.77 -1.84 -9.28
C TYR A 22 -12.47 -2.95 -8.49
N THR A 23 -11.75 -3.49 -7.52
CA THR A 23 -12.22 -4.53 -6.61
C THR A 23 -12.62 -3.93 -5.28
N LEU A 24 -13.75 -4.35 -4.73
CA LEU A 24 -14.14 -4.00 -3.36
C LEU A 24 -13.29 -4.79 -2.37
N TYR A 25 -12.65 -4.09 -1.44
CA TYR A 25 -11.97 -4.73 -0.33
C TYR A 25 -12.99 -5.38 0.63
N PRO A 26 -12.93 -6.70 0.85
CA PRO A 26 -13.92 -7.42 1.66
C PRO A 26 -13.59 -7.46 3.16
N GLY A 27 -12.47 -6.89 3.60
CA GLY A 27 -11.98 -7.03 4.97
C GLY A 27 -12.67 -6.15 6.01
N PRO A 28 -12.32 -6.33 7.30
CA PRO A 28 -12.95 -5.62 8.41
C PRO A 28 -12.54 -4.13 8.47
N GLY A 29 -13.33 -3.32 9.17
CA GLY A 29 -12.97 -1.94 9.54
C GLY A 29 -13.26 -0.87 8.49
N ARG A 30 -12.93 -1.09 7.20
CA ARG A 30 -13.16 -0.12 6.12
C ARG A 30 -13.53 -0.78 4.80
N ARG A 31 -14.49 -0.18 4.09
CA ARG A 31 -14.81 -0.53 2.70
C ARG A 31 -14.19 0.49 1.76
N PHE A 32 -13.34 0.02 0.85
CA PHE A 32 -12.73 0.84 -0.19
C PHE A 32 -12.55 0.03 -1.47
N CYS A 33 -12.39 0.74 -2.59
CA CYS A 33 -12.17 0.17 -3.90
C CYS A 33 -10.69 0.28 -4.28
N PHE A 34 -10.10 -0.79 -4.79
CA PHE A 34 -8.68 -0.83 -5.15
C PHE A 34 -8.46 -1.50 -6.51
N ARG A 35 -7.34 -1.18 -7.15
CA ARG A 35 -6.94 -1.76 -8.43
C ARG A 35 -5.44 -1.96 -8.49
N TYR A 36 -5.00 -3.20 -8.62
CA TYR A 36 -3.60 -3.49 -8.82
C TYR A 36 -3.14 -3.08 -10.23
N VAL A 37 -2.04 -2.33 -10.36
CA VAL A 37 -1.47 -1.89 -11.65
C VAL A 37 -0.09 -2.54 -11.85
N THR A 38 -0.03 -3.57 -12.69
CA THR A 38 1.21 -4.33 -12.92
C THR A 38 2.35 -3.54 -13.55
N ILE A 39 2.08 -2.34 -14.09
CA ILE A 39 3.09 -1.48 -14.72
C ILE A 39 3.98 -0.86 -13.65
N ALA A 40 5.27 -1.17 -13.70
CA ALA A 40 6.30 -0.56 -12.85
C ALA A 40 6.38 0.96 -13.09
N ARG A 41 6.29 1.74 -12.01
CA ARG A 41 6.38 3.21 -12.03
C ARG A 41 7.20 3.68 -10.82
N SER A 42 7.84 4.84 -10.95
CA SER A 42 8.31 5.57 -9.77
C SER A 42 7.13 5.98 -8.90
N TRP A 43 7.37 6.27 -7.62
CA TRP A 43 6.31 6.68 -6.70
C TRP A 43 5.52 7.89 -7.21
N ASP A 44 6.19 8.95 -7.68
CA ASP A 44 5.50 10.16 -8.15
C ASP A 44 4.67 9.87 -9.42
N ALA A 45 5.20 9.05 -10.33
CA ALA A 45 4.48 8.64 -11.54
C ALA A 45 3.29 7.71 -11.23
N ALA A 46 3.41 6.87 -10.20
CA ALA A 46 2.34 6.03 -9.69
C ALA A 46 1.22 6.88 -9.07
N GLN A 47 1.57 7.81 -8.18
CA GLN A 47 0.62 8.73 -7.56
C GLN A 47 -0.11 9.59 -8.60
N THR A 48 0.63 10.13 -9.59
CA THR A 48 0.04 10.88 -10.70
C THR A 48 -0.91 10.03 -11.53
N ALA A 49 -0.54 8.77 -11.82
CA ALA A 49 -1.41 7.83 -12.54
C ALA A 49 -2.72 7.56 -11.78
N CYS A 50 -2.64 7.38 -10.45
CA CYS A 50 -3.83 7.24 -9.62
C CYS A 50 -4.72 8.50 -9.70
N GLN A 51 -4.13 9.68 -9.60
CA GLN A 51 -4.88 10.95 -9.62
C GLN A 51 -5.60 11.20 -10.95
N MET A 52 -5.02 10.78 -12.08
CA MET A 52 -5.69 10.83 -13.38
C MET A 52 -6.97 9.99 -13.44
N GLU A 53 -7.08 8.94 -12.61
CA GLU A 53 -8.28 8.11 -12.46
C GLU A 53 -9.19 8.58 -11.30
N ASN A 54 -9.01 9.82 -10.79
CA ASN A 54 -9.67 10.32 -9.57
C ASN A 54 -9.41 9.44 -8.34
N ALA A 55 -8.20 8.86 -8.27
CA ALA A 55 -7.77 7.88 -7.29
C ALA A 55 -6.45 8.32 -6.62
N ASN A 56 -5.91 7.51 -5.69
CA ASN A 56 -4.71 7.83 -4.92
C ASN A 56 -3.99 6.55 -4.46
N LEU A 57 -2.67 6.55 -4.34
CA LEU A 57 -1.97 5.42 -3.69
C LEU A 57 -2.57 5.08 -2.31
N PRO A 58 -2.38 3.84 -1.81
CA PRO A 58 -3.07 3.38 -0.59
C PRO A 58 -2.62 4.11 0.67
N VAL A 59 -3.60 4.44 1.50
CA VAL A 59 -3.44 4.81 2.90
C VAL A 59 -4.04 3.67 3.72
N LEU A 60 -3.20 2.96 4.47
CA LEU A 60 -3.61 1.79 5.25
C LEU A 60 -3.34 2.07 6.72
N ASP A 61 -4.31 1.83 7.58
CA ASP A 61 -4.04 1.76 9.02
C ASP A 61 -3.49 0.37 9.38
N ASN A 62 -3.02 0.26 10.63
CA ASN A 62 -2.48 -0.99 11.16
C ASN A 62 -3.49 -2.14 11.06
N ASP A 63 -4.79 -1.85 11.21
CA ASP A 63 -5.87 -2.84 11.23
C ASP A 63 -6.19 -3.36 9.82
N SER A 64 -6.06 -2.52 8.80
CA SER A 64 -6.33 -2.91 7.40
C SER A 64 -5.12 -3.53 6.71
N LEU A 65 -3.91 -3.27 7.21
CA LEU A 65 -2.66 -3.65 6.53
C LEU A 65 -2.57 -5.14 6.20
N ILE A 66 -2.57 -5.97 7.24
CA ILE A 66 -2.37 -7.42 7.12
C ILE A 66 -3.51 -8.04 6.29
N PRO A 67 -4.79 -7.80 6.61
CA PRO A 67 -5.85 -8.39 5.80
C PRO A 67 -5.90 -7.82 4.37
N PHE A 68 -5.40 -6.61 4.10
CA PHE A 68 -5.25 -6.09 2.73
C PHE A 68 -4.11 -6.77 1.97
N SER A 69 -2.96 -7.00 2.60
CA SER A 69 -1.85 -7.71 1.96
C SER A 69 -2.22 -9.15 1.60
N GLU A 70 -2.98 -9.83 2.46
CA GLU A 70 -3.53 -11.17 2.19
C GLU A 70 -4.46 -11.19 0.96
N VAL A 71 -5.39 -10.23 0.87
CA VAL A 71 -6.27 -10.09 -0.29
C VAL A 71 -5.48 -9.88 -1.58
N LEU A 72 -4.42 -9.06 -1.53
CA LEU A 72 -3.58 -8.81 -2.70
C LEU A 72 -2.79 -10.04 -3.14
N ILE A 73 -2.21 -10.80 -2.20
CA ILE A 73 -1.49 -12.05 -2.50
C ILE A 73 -2.43 -13.07 -3.16
N GLN A 74 -3.66 -13.18 -2.66
CA GLN A 74 -4.65 -14.12 -3.19
C GLN A 74 -5.16 -13.72 -4.58
N GLN A 75 -5.39 -12.42 -4.81
CA GLN A 75 -5.93 -11.94 -6.08
C GLN A 75 -4.86 -11.74 -7.17
N PHE A 76 -3.61 -11.47 -6.79
CA PHE A 76 -2.52 -11.16 -7.71
C PHE A 76 -1.28 -12.02 -7.42
N PRO A 77 -1.33 -13.33 -7.74
CA PRO A 77 -0.20 -14.22 -7.53
C PRO A 77 1.03 -13.75 -8.33
N GLY A 78 2.21 -13.79 -7.70
CA GLY A 78 3.48 -13.35 -8.29
C GLY A 78 3.85 -11.89 -8.06
N VAL A 79 3.02 -11.14 -7.32
CA VAL A 79 3.29 -9.76 -6.91
C VAL A 79 4.10 -9.73 -5.60
N GLY A 80 5.21 -8.98 -5.59
CA GLY A 80 6.10 -8.91 -4.42
C GLY A 80 6.05 -7.60 -3.61
N SER A 81 5.63 -6.47 -4.21
CA SER A 81 5.51 -5.20 -3.48
C SER A 81 4.67 -4.16 -4.20
N SER A 82 4.38 -3.06 -3.50
CA SER A 82 3.71 -1.89 -4.04
C SER A 82 3.90 -0.62 -3.23
N TRP A 83 3.93 0.55 -3.89
CA TRP A 83 3.83 1.86 -3.24
C TRP A 83 2.59 2.03 -2.34
N LEU A 84 2.81 2.69 -1.19
CA LEU A 84 1.80 3.36 -0.36
C LEU A 84 1.87 4.87 -0.60
N ARG A 85 0.82 5.61 -0.23
CA ARG A 85 0.82 7.08 -0.34
C ARG A 85 1.58 7.77 0.78
N ALA A 86 2.77 7.28 1.08
CA ALA A 86 3.58 7.74 2.18
C ALA A 86 5.04 7.94 1.77
N LYS A 87 5.68 8.90 2.44
CA LYS A 87 7.10 9.23 2.30
C LYS A 87 7.73 9.25 3.69
N THR A 88 9.03 9.00 3.74
CA THR A 88 9.84 9.11 4.96
C THR A 88 11.12 9.88 4.68
N ASP A 89 11.61 10.60 5.69
CA ASP A 89 12.93 11.24 5.71
C ASP A 89 14.04 10.27 6.16
N GLY A 90 13.75 8.97 6.16
CA GLY A 90 14.66 7.92 6.65
C GLY A 90 14.55 7.64 8.15
N ASN A 91 13.66 8.34 8.86
CA ASN A 91 13.34 8.07 10.25
C ASN A 91 11.96 7.41 10.39
N LEU A 92 11.65 6.90 11.58
CA LEU A 92 10.33 6.32 11.91
C LEU A 92 9.18 7.36 11.96
N ASN A 93 9.44 8.60 11.53
CA ASN A 93 8.47 9.69 11.42
C ASN A 93 7.76 9.70 10.06
N ALA A 94 7.51 8.52 9.49
CA ALA A 94 6.91 8.44 8.18
C ALA A 94 5.44 8.88 8.21
N ARG A 95 5.02 9.53 7.11
CA ARG A 95 3.69 10.10 7.01
C ARG A 95 3.06 9.79 5.68
N TYR A 96 1.76 9.55 5.71
CA TYR A 96 0.93 9.63 4.52
C TYR A 96 0.88 11.08 4.04
N THR A 97 0.69 11.28 2.75
CA THR A 97 0.63 12.64 2.18
C THR A 97 -0.65 13.41 2.54
N ASP A 98 -1.65 12.78 3.18
CA ASP A 98 -2.75 13.49 3.86
C ASP A 98 -2.38 14.03 5.25
N GLY A 99 -1.14 13.80 5.70
CA GLY A 99 -0.63 14.26 6.98
C GLY A 99 -0.76 13.25 8.13
N SER A 100 -1.50 12.15 7.94
CA SER A 100 -1.59 11.11 8.96
C SER A 100 -0.25 10.41 9.17
N ALA A 101 0.09 10.13 10.42
CA ALA A 101 1.38 9.54 10.80
C ALA A 101 1.31 8.02 10.79
N ILE A 102 2.38 7.39 10.30
CA ILE A 102 2.63 5.96 10.49
C ILE A 102 3.37 5.82 11.82
N ALA A 103 2.78 5.10 12.78
CA ALA A 103 3.38 4.96 14.09
C ALA A 103 4.73 4.21 14.01
N PRO A 104 5.76 4.59 14.79
CA PRO A 104 7.05 3.89 14.84
C PRO A 104 6.94 2.40 15.21
N ASN A 105 5.91 2.02 15.97
CA ASN A 105 5.60 0.64 16.36
C ASN A 105 4.55 -0.03 15.45
N SER A 106 4.28 0.56 14.28
CA SER A 106 3.33 -0.02 13.33
C SER A 106 3.85 -1.37 12.80
N PRO A 107 2.97 -2.37 12.61
CA PRO A 107 3.30 -3.61 11.90
C PRO A 107 3.66 -3.37 10.42
N LEU A 108 3.53 -2.13 9.91
CA LEU A 108 4.05 -1.72 8.60
C LEU A 108 5.56 -1.83 8.50
N TRP A 109 6.29 -1.70 9.61
CA TRP A 109 7.74 -1.67 9.59
C TRP A 109 8.33 -3.08 9.57
N VAL A 110 9.13 -3.35 8.53
CA VAL A 110 10.08 -4.46 8.55
C VAL A 110 11.28 -4.03 9.38
N ALA A 111 11.85 -4.96 10.16
CA ALA A 111 13.04 -4.68 10.97
C ALA A 111 14.13 -4.01 10.12
N GLY A 112 14.71 -2.93 10.64
CA GLY A 112 15.74 -2.17 9.92
C GLY A 112 15.20 -1.22 8.84
N THR A 113 13.89 -0.97 8.76
CA THR A 113 13.30 0.08 7.92
C THR A 113 12.53 1.11 8.76
N PRO A 114 12.45 2.38 8.31
CA PRO A 114 13.14 2.95 7.15
C PRO A 114 14.63 3.20 7.47
N ASN A 115 15.51 3.08 6.46
CA ASN A 115 16.96 3.21 6.63
C ASN A 115 17.63 4.16 5.63
N THR A 116 16.86 4.82 4.76
CA THR A 116 17.39 5.82 3.82
C THR A 116 16.55 7.10 3.84
N PRO A 117 17.19 8.29 3.84
CA PRO A 117 16.49 9.55 3.72
C PRO A 117 15.79 9.73 2.37
N ASP A 118 14.63 10.39 2.38
CA ASP A 118 13.78 10.66 1.19
C ASP A 118 13.24 9.40 0.48
N ASP A 119 12.95 8.35 1.25
CA ASP A 119 12.44 7.11 0.69
C ASP A 119 10.90 7.10 0.55
N CYS A 120 10.45 6.39 -0.48
CA CYS A 120 9.03 6.15 -0.74
C CYS A 120 8.63 4.81 -0.13
N ILE A 121 7.49 4.75 0.55
CA ILE A 121 7.13 3.54 1.29
C ILE A 121 6.45 2.53 0.36
N VAL A 122 6.90 1.28 0.40
CA VAL A 122 6.24 0.15 -0.24
C VAL A 122 5.65 -0.80 0.79
N LEU A 123 4.47 -1.33 0.48
CA LEU A 123 3.95 -2.56 1.05
C LEU A 123 4.66 -3.74 0.40
N VAL A 124 5.33 -4.56 1.19
CA VAL A 124 5.97 -5.80 0.73
C VAL A 124 5.04 -6.97 1.01
N PHE A 125 4.85 -7.85 0.03
CA PHE A 125 4.02 -9.04 0.16
C PHE A 125 4.92 -10.25 0.39
N PHE A 126 4.65 -10.98 1.46
CA PHE A 126 5.33 -12.23 1.75
C PHE A 126 4.39 -13.40 1.49
N PRO A 127 4.83 -14.48 0.82
CA PRO A 127 4.03 -15.68 0.69
C PRO A 127 3.64 -16.21 2.09
N GLN A 128 2.46 -16.83 2.20
CA GLN A 128 2.01 -17.37 3.47
C GLN A 128 3.04 -18.35 4.05
N GLY A 129 3.42 -18.13 5.32
CA GLY A 129 4.43 -18.94 6.03
C GLY A 129 5.82 -18.31 6.13
N ALA A 130 6.09 -17.19 5.45
CA ALA A 130 7.29 -16.40 5.72
C ALA A 130 7.11 -15.58 7.00
N ASN A 131 7.98 -15.79 7.99
CA ASN A 131 7.92 -15.04 9.24
C ASN A 131 8.56 -13.66 9.03
N LEU A 132 7.87 -12.59 9.46
CA LEU A 132 8.44 -11.24 9.46
C LEU A 132 9.74 -11.16 10.30
N ALA A 133 9.91 -12.08 11.26
CA ALA A 133 11.11 -12.21 12.09
C ALA A 133 12.32 -12.83 11.38
N ASP A 134 12.14 -13.50 10.23
CA ASP A 134 13.26 -14.17 9.51
C ASP A 134 14.07 -13.19 8.64
N LEU A 135 13.78 -11.88 8.73
CA LEU A 135 14.39 -10.83 7.93
C LEU A 135 15.41 -9.97 8.70
N SER A 136 15.88 -10.46 9.87
CA SER A 136 16.94 -9.83 10.67
C SER A 136 18.35 -10.20 10.21
#